data_AF-A0A7K0WFH8-F1
#
_entry.id   AF-A0A7K0WFH8-F1
#
_cell.length_a   1.000
_cell.length_b   1.000
_cell.length_c   1.000
_cell.angle_alpha   90.00
_cell.angle_beta   90.00
_cell.angle_gamma   90.00
#
_symmetry.space_group_name_H-M   'P 1'
#
loop_
_entity.id
_entity.type
_entity.pdbx_description
1 polymer ?
#
loop_
_entity_poly.entity_id
_entity_poly.type
_entity_poly.pdbx_seq_one_letter_code
_entity_poly.pdbx_strand_id
1 'polypeptide(L)'
;MAPALANALNAQGITHPFPIQIATLPDALAGHDILGRGQTGSGKTLAFSLALLTNISNKVARPHKPLALILTPTRELAQQID
;
A
#
# COMPACT_ATOMS: atom_id res chain seq x y z
N MET A 1 -0.37 11.30 -5.02
CA MET A 1 0.24 9.99 -5.34
C MET A 1 1.24 10.19 -6.47
N ALA A 2 2.39 9.50 -6.45
CA ALA A 2 3.42 9.65 -7.48
C ALA A 2 2.88 9.24 -8.87
N PRO A 3 3.22 9.96 -9.96
CA PRO A 3 2.72 9.65 -11.31
C PRO A 3 2.99 8.21 -11.76
N ALA A 4 4.15 7.65 -11.41
CA ALA A 4 4.51 6.27 -11.74
C ALA A 4 3.53 5.25 -11.14
N LEU A 5 3.07 5.48 -9.90
CA LEU A 5 2.13 4.60 -9.21
C LEU A 5 0.74 4.67 -9.87
N ALA A 6 0.28 5.88 -10.22
CA ALA A 6 -0.99 6.08 -10.90
C ALA A 6 -1.01 5.42 -12.29
N ASN A 7 0.10 5.54 -13.03
CA ASN A 7 0.25 4.89 -14.32
C ASN A 7 0.26 3.36 -14.21
N ALA A 8 0.93 2.82 -13.19
CA ALA A 8 0.94 1.37 -12.94
C ALA A 8 -0.46 0.84 -12.62
N LEU A 9 -1.24 1.55 -11.79
CA LEU A 9 -2.62 1.19 -11.49
C LEU A 9 -3.50 1.22 -12.75
N ASN A 10 -3.39 2.29 -13.55
CA ASN A 10 -4.14 2.41 -14.81
C ASN A 10 -3.78 1.29 -15.81
N ALA A 11 -2.50 0.94 -15.93
CA ALA A 11 -2.06 -0.15 -16.80
C ALA A 11 -2.61 -1.51 -16.36
N GLN A 12 -2.89 -1.69 -15.07
CA GLN A 12 -3.54 -2.89 -14.53
C GLN A 12 -5.08 -2.80 -14.53
N GLY A 13 -5.66 -1.73 -15.09
CA GLY A 13 -7.11 -1.53 -15.11
C GLY A 13 -7.71 -1.15 -13.75
N ILE A 14 -6.89 -0.80 -12.77
CA ILE A 14 -7.33 -0.36 -11.44
C ILE A 14 -7.64 1.14 -11.51
N THR A 15 -8.88 1.45 -11.87
CA THR A 15 -9.31 2.84 -12.14
C THR A 15 -10.22 3.42 -11.05
N HIS A 16 -10.83 2.58 -10.23
CA HIS A 16 -11.74 2.99 -9.16
C HIS A 16 -11.32 2.41 -7.81
N PRO A 17 -11.21 3.26 -6.77
CA PRO A 17 -10.87 2.78 -5.43
C PRO A 17 -12.06 2.10 -4.75
N PHE A 18 -11.77 1.12 -3.90
CA PHE A 18 -12.74 0.53 -2.99
C PHE A 18 -13.07 1.48 -1.82
N PRO A 19 -14.22 1.32 -1.14
CA PRO A 19 -14.61 2.18 -0.02
C PRO A 19 -13.54 2.30 1.09
N ILE A 20 -12.86 1.20 1.44
CA ILE A 20 -11.79 1.25 2.45
C ILE A 20 -10.60 2.09 1.97
N GLN A 21 -10.30 2.11 0.67
CA GLN A 21 -9.21 2.90 0.09
C GLN A 21 -9.58 4.38 0.09
N ILE A 22 -10.82 4.73 -0.27
CA ILE A 22 -11.32 6.10 -0.17
C ILE A 22 -11.22 6.62 1.27
N ALA A 23 -11.59 5.79 2.24
CA ALA A 23 -11.60 6.16 3.65
C ALA A 23 -10.19 6.26 4.29
N THR A 24 -9.17 5.63 3.71
CA THR A 24 -7.84 5.52 4.36
C THR A 24 -6.70 6.18 3.59
N LEU A 25 -6.78 6.25 2.26
CA LEU A 25 -5.69 6.78 1.43
C LEU A 25 -5.34 8.25 1.74
N PRO A 26 -6.28 9.19 1.99
CA PRO A 26 -5.92 10.57 2.27
C PRO A 26 -4.96 10.70 3.47
N ASP A 27 -5.29 10.04 4.59
CA ASP A 27 -4.45 10.05 5.80
C ASP A 27 -3.15 9.27 5.60
N ALA A 28 -3.22 8.10 4.97
CA ALA A 28 -2.05 7.26 4.77
C ALA A 28 -1.00 7.91 3.84
N LEU A 29 -1.47 8.63 2.80
CA LEU A 29 -0.61 9.40 1.88
C LEU A 29 -0.07 10.69 2.52
N ALA A 30 -0.74 11.22 3.54
CA ALA A 30 -0.22 12.30 4.38
C ALA A 30 0.84 11.83 5.39
N GLY A 31 1.04 10.51 5.51
CA GLY A 31 1.99 9.90 6.43
C GLY A 31 1.45 9.72 7.85
N HIS A 32 0.14 9.80 8.04
CA HIS A 32 -0.50 9.50 9.32
C HIS A 32 -0.61 7.99 9.54
N ASP A 33 -0.62 7.60 10.82
CA ASP A 33 -0.95 6.23 11.20
C ASP A 33 -2.42 5.92 10.91
N ILE A 34 -2.68 4.75 10.31
CA ILE A 34 -4.03 4.34 9.92
C ILE A 34 -4.37 2.94 10.41
N LEU A 35 -5.64 2.74 10.79
CA LEU A 35 -6.19 1.44 11.14
C LEU A 35 -7.24 1.00 10.09
N GLY A 36 -6.81 0.20 9.13
CA GLY A 36 -7.69 -0.34 8.09
C GLY A 36 -8.49 -1.57 8.56
N ARG A 37 -9.72 -1.37 9.04
CA ARG A 37 -10.67 -2.46 9.35
C ARG A 37 -11.65 -2.70 8.20
N GLY A 38 -11.73 -3.93 7.72
CA GLY A 38 -12.67 -4.33 6.68
C GLY A 38 -12.57 -5.83 6.40
N GLN A 39 -13.59 -6.41 5.76
CA GLN A 39 -13.62 -7.83 5.41
C GLN A 39 -12.52 -8.24 4.42
N THR A 40 -12.20 -9.53 4.33
CA THR A 40 -11.31 -10.06 3.29
C THR A 40 -11.82 -9.68 1.90
N GLY A 41 -10.91 -9.35 0.98
CA GLY A 41 -11.26 -8.87 -0.37
C GLY A 41 -11.65 -7.39 -0.45
N SER A 42 -11.69 -6.65 0.66
CA SER A 42 -12.09 -5.23 0.66
C SER A 42 -11.08 -4.26 0.02
N GLY A 43 -9.94 -4.73 -0.49
CA GLY A 43 -8.90 -3.87 -1.09
C GLY A 43 -7.90 -3.23 -0.10
N LYS A 44 -7.84 -3.70 1.15
CA LYS A 44 -6.93 -3.18 2.20
C LYS A 44 -5.45 -3.25 1.80
N THR A 45 -5.03 -4.38 1.22
CA THR A 45 -3.63 -4.60 0.84
C THR A 45 -3.13 -3.49 -0.07
N LEU A 46 -3.89 -3.19 -1.13
CA LEU A 46 -3.54 -2.11 -2.04
C LEU A 46 -3.54 -0.73 -1.34
N ALA A 47 -4.48 -0.47 -0.42
CA ALA A 47 -4.49 0.78 0.35
C ALA A 47 -3.17 1.00 1.11
N PHE A 48 -2.72 -0.01 1.86
CA PHE A 48 -1.46 0.06 2.63
C PHE A 48 -0.23 0.10 1.71
N SER A 49 -0.20 -0.69 0.64
CA SER A 49 0.93 -0.71 -0.30
C SER A 49 1.11 0.61 -1.03
N LEU A 50 0.02 1.26 -1.47
CA LEU A 50 0.09 2.58 -2.12
C LEU A 50 0.62 3.66 -1.18
N ALA A 51 0.19 3.64 0.08
CA ALA A 51 0.69 4.53 1.11
C ALA A 51 2.19 4.31 1.36
N LEU A 52 2.60 3.06 1.58
CA LEU A 52 3.99 2.67 1.81
C LEU A 52 4.89 3.13 0.65
N LEU A 53 4.54 2.75 -0.58
CA LEU A 53 5.34 3.09 -1.78
C LEU A 53 5.41 4.60 -2.00
N THR A 54 4.33 5.34 -1.74
CA THR A 54 4.35 6.80 -1.83
C THR A 54 5.31 7.40 -0.79
N ASN A 55 5.23 6.94 0.46
CA ASN A 55 6.01 7.47 1.59
C ASN A 55 7.52 7.15 1.51
N ILE A 56 7.90 6.12 0.74
CA ILE A 56 9.30 5.75 0.52
C ILE A 56 9.82 6.12 -0.88
N SER A 57 8.99 6.69 -1.77
CA SER A 57 9.31 6.91 -3.19
C SER A 57 10.60 7.70 -3.46
N ASN A 58 10.98 8.61 -2.56
CA ASN A 58 12.19 9.42 -2.67
C ASN A 58 13.32 8.96 -1.74
N LYS A 59 13.22 7.75 -1.18
CA LYS A 59 14.20 7.19 -0.24
C LYS A 59 14.94 6.03 -0.90
N VAL A 60 16.23 5.95 -0.60
CA VAL A 60 17.09 4.83 -1.05
C VAL A 60 17.44 4.00 0.17
N ALA A 61 17.15 2.70 0.10
CA ALA A 61 17.51 1.76 1.16
C ALA A 61 19.04 1.67 1.28
N ARG A 62 19.53 1.50 2.51
CA ARG A 62 20.97 1.23 2.76
C ARG A 62 21.15 -0.25 3.09
N PRO A 63 22.37 -0.81 2.91
CA PRO A 63 22.65 -2.18 3.34
C PRO A 63 22.18 -2.43 4.78
N HIS A 64 21.44 -3.51 4.99
CA HIS A 64 20.84 -3.90 6.28
C HIS A 64 19.88 -2.87 6.92
N LYS A 65 19.35 -1.91 6.15
CA LYS A 65 18.37 -0.91 6.62
C LYS A 65 17.19 -0.81 5.65
N PRO A 66 16.22 -1.72 5.74
CA PRO A 66 15.02 -1.67 4.90
C PRO A 66 14.20 -0.39 5.20
N LEU A 67 13.48 0.11 4.20
CA LEU A 67 12.68 1.33 4.31
C LEU A 67 11.30 1.09 4.93
N ALA A 68 10.81 -0.15 4.90
CA ALA A 68 9.52 -0.56 5.43
C ALA A 68 9.52 -2.05 5.81
N LEU A 69 8.58 -2.45 6.66
CA LEU A 69 8.35 -3.83 7.08
C LEU A 69 6.85 -4.13 6.99
N ILE A 70 6.50 -5.21 6.30
CA ILE A 70 5.15 -5.76 6.25
C ILE A 70 5.16 -7.04 7.08
N LEU A 71 4.22 -7.15 8.03
CA LEU A 71 4.06 -8.33 8.87
C LEU A 71 2.78 -9.06 8.48
N THR A 72 2.90 -10.36 8.24
CA THR A 72 1.77 -11.26 7.98
C THR A 72 1.78 -12.38 9.02
N PRO A 73 0.61 -12.97 9.34
CA PRO A 73 0.54 -14.00 10.40
C PRO A 73 1.03 -15.37 9.92
N THR A 74 1.07 -15.63 8.60
CA THR A 74 1.50 -16.92 8.05
C THR A 74 2.39 -16.74 6.82
N ARG A 75 3.16 -17.79 6.50
CA ARG A 75 4.07 -17.81 5.34
C ARG A 75 3.30 -17.78 4.03
N GLU A 76 2.19 -18.49 3.97
CA GLU A 76 1.33 -18.60 2.78
C GLU A 76 0.75 -17.23 2.43
N LEU A 77 0.35 -16.44 3.44
CA LEU A 77 -0.11 -15.07 3.23
C LEU A 77 1.03 -14.13 2.83
N ALA A 78 2.26 -14.36 3.31
CA ALA A 78 3.41 -13.58 2.84
C ALA A 78 3.64 -13.79 1.34
N GLN A 79 3.57 -15.04 0.87
CA GLN A 79 3.74 -15.39 -0.55
C GLN A 79 2.63 -14.85 -1.46
N GLN A 80 1.44 -14.58 -0.93
CA GLN A 80 0.34 -13.97 -1.70
C GLN A 80 0.50 -12.45 -1.91
N ILE A 81 1.40 -11.81 -1.16
CA ILE A 81 1.65 -10.36 -1.26
C ILE A 81 2.78 -10.04 -2.25
N ASP A 82 3.54 -11.05 -2.69
CA ASP A 82 4.65 -10.93 -3.67
C ASP A 82 4.20 -10.46 -5.07
#